data_AF-A0A2Z6QI13-F1
#
_entry.id   AF-A0A2Z6QI13-F1
#
_cell.length_a   1.000
_cell.length_b   1.000
_cell.length_c   1.000
_cell.angle_alpha   90.00
_cell.angle_beta   90.00
_cell.angle_gamma   90.00
#
_symmetry.space_group_name_H-M   'P 1'
#
loop_
_entity.id
_entity.type
_entity.pdbx_description
1 polymer ?
#
loop_
_entity_poly.entity_id
_entity_poly.type
_entity_poly.pdbx_seq_one_letter_code
_entity_poly.pdbx_strand_id
1 'polypeptide(L)'
;MFHSDYKHIIDRLPEGLVKRACERLLHHSKDPVPLEAISEKSEQIESYLRHTLEVYENSLNRKHRNMAQEKTNFFGKFMQDIEKEYRKRINANKKLRCEINDLKTQLQETEKELASMKVRFYSLVKGYFFSLYFCKVRFWPRSCTFEELYKSKGSPILFYNHEKRMAFQRPHPRQRRICEEYKAELEEENYHLRSELQTEVDTNHQNERRINQLEQDYSQCEQEIQVLNREIEHLENASEEEITELKSEISSLKNKLCQAKKNVRDKEKNISALENQLVEFEEQVEKLRCQIKIISSQKN
;
A
#
# COMPACT_ATOMS: atom_id res chain seq x y z
N MET A 1 -34.60 -26.22 11.21
CA MET A 1 -34.77 -26.20 12.67
C MET A 1 -35.65 -25.04 13.11
N PHE A 2 -35.33 -23.81 12.70
CA PHE A 2 -36.21 -22.66 12.90
C PHE A 2 -37.29 -22.57 11.82
N HIS A 3 -38.46 -22.03 12.17
CA HIS A 3 -39.54 -21.73 11.24
C HIS A 3 -39.07 -20.84 10.07
N SER A 4 -39.68 -20.99 8.89
CA SER A 4 -39.32 -20.25 7.68
C SER A 4 -39.43 -18.73 7.83
N ASP A 5 -40.30 -18.27 8.72
CA ASP A 5 -40.49 -16.84 9.00
C ASP A 5 -39.27 -16.18 9.63
N TYR A 6 -38.31 -16.93 10.16
CA TYR A 6 -37.08 -16.35 10.73
C TYR A 6 -35.92 -16.33 9.73
N LYS A 7 -36.13 -16.84 8.51
CA LYS A 7 -35.09 -17.00 7.50
C LYS A 7 -34.37 -15.67 7.20
N HIS A 8 -35.09 -14.55 7.14
CA HIS A 8 -34.52 -13.23 6.90
C HIS A 8 -33.58 -12.73 8.02
N ILE A 9 -33.68 -13.28 9.23
CA ILE A 9 -32.79 -12.99 10.38
C ILE A 9 -31.62 -13.98 10.39
N ILE A 10 -31.92 -15.26 10.15
CA ILE A 10 -30.94 -16.35 10.19
C ILE A 10 -29.91 -16.20 9.08
N ASP A 11 -30.33 -15.85 7.87
CA ASP A 11 -29.43 -15.67 6.71
C ASP A 11 -28.39 -14.53 6.94
N ARG A 12 -28.62 -13.65 7.93
CA ARG A 12 -27.72 -12.55 8.30
C ARG A 12 -26.77 -12.90 9.46
N LEU A 13 -26.99 -14.03 10.13
CA LEU A 13 -26.18 -14.49 11.25
C LEU A 13 -25.16 -15.55 10.78
N PRO A 14 -23.94 -15.55 11.32
CA PRO A 14 -22.98 -16.64 11.09
C PRO A 14 -23.53 -17.97 11.59
N GLU A 15 -23.24 -19.03 10.85
CA GLU A 15 -23.79 -20.36 11.11
C GLU A 15 -23.45 -20.90 12.52
N GLY A 16 -22.26 -20.57 13.04
CA GLY A 16 -21.86 -20.92 14.41
C GLY A 16 -22.66 -20.17 15.50
N LEU A 17 -23.12 -18.95 15.23
CA LEU A 17 -23.99 -18.19 16.14
C LEU A 17 -25.43 -18.72 16.10
N VAL A 18 -25.90 -19.13 14.93
CA VAL A 18 -27.22 -19.77 14.77
C VAL A 18 -27.28 -21.08 15.54
N LYS A 19 -26.26 -21.94 15.44
CA LYS A 19 -26.16 -23.20 16.21
C LYS A 19 -26.18 -22.95 17.72
N ARG A 20 -25.39 -21.98 18.19
CA ARG A 20 -25.33 -21.60 19.61
C ARG A 20 -26.65 -20.98 20.10
N ALA A 21 -27.38 -20.27 19.23
CA ALA A 21 -28.68 -19.71 19.54
C ALA A 21 -29.76 -20.81 19.69
N CYS A 22 -29.76 -21.81 18.79
CA CYS A 22 -30.58 -23.02 18.90
C CYS A 22 -30.35 -23.73 20.25
N GLU A 23 -29.10 -24.05 20.57
CA GLU A 23 -28.74 -24.77 21.80
C GLU A 23 -29.20 -24.03 23.06
N ARG A 24 -29.10 -22.69 23.05
CA ARG A 24 -29.54 -21.87 24.18
C ARG A 24 -31.04 -21.87 24.38
N LEU A 25 -31.82 -21.80 23.30
CA LEU A 25 -33.29 -21.86 23.36
C LEU A 25 -33.80 -23.23 23.78
N LEU A 26 -33.06 -24.30 23.46
CA LEU A 26 -33.43 -25.69 23.76
C LEU A 26 -33.03 -26.15 25.16
N HIS A 27 -31.86 -25.73 25.66
CA HIS A 27 -31.24 -26.37 26.82
C HIS A 27 -30.81 -25.41 27.94
N HIS A 28 -30.77 -24.11 27.69
CA HIS A 28 -30.13 -23.17 28.63
C HIS A 28 -30.95 -21.92 28.96
N SER A 29 -32.16 -21.73 28.39
CA SER A 29 -33.08 -20.68 28.81
C SER A 29 -33.79 -21.06 30.11
N LYS A 30 -34.18 -20.05 30.91
CA LYS A 30 -34.98 -20.26 32.13
C LYS A 30 -36.30 -20.98 31.85
N ASP A 31 -36.84 -20.78 30.65
CA ASP A 31 -37.97 -21.51 30.08
C ASP A 31 -37.51 -22.19 28.77
N PRO A 32 -37.15 -23.48 28.79
CA PRO A 32 -36.71 -24.21 27.60
C PRO A 32 -37.86 -24.33 26.60
N VAL A 33 -37.59 -23.99 25.34
CA VAL A 33 -38.59 -24.12 24.28
C VAL A 33 -38.60 -25.56 23.77
N PRO A 34 -39.75 -26.26 23.75
CA PRO A 34 -39.87 -27.60 23.15
C PRO A 34 -39.43 -27.61 21.69
N LEU A 35 -38.86 -28.72 21.23
CA LEU A 35 -38.33 -28.85 19.87
C LEU A 35 -39.40 -28.56 18.79
N GLU A 36 -40.66 -28.91 19.06
CA GLU A 36 -41.78 -28.62 18.15
C GLU A 36 -42.07 -27.11 18.03
N ALA A 37 -41.94 -26.35 19.13
CA ALA A 37 -42.27 -24.92 19.19
C ALA A 37 -41.20 -24.02 18.52
N ILE A 38 -40.00 -24.53 18.28
CA ILE A 38 -38.95 -23.82 17.50
C ILE A 38 -39.27 -23.80 16.01
N SER A 39 -40.02 -24.81 15.56
CA SER A 39 -40.58 -24.88 14.21
C SER A 39 -41.89 -24.10 14.08
N GLU A 40 -42.43 -23.56 15.17
CA GLU A 40 -43.64 -22.74 15.16
C GLU A 40 -43.32 -21.24 15.27
N LYS A 41 -44.31 -20.42 14.94
CA LYS A 41 -44.19 -18.97 15.00
C LYS A 41 -44.37 -18.49 16.45
N SER A 42 -43.37 -17.81 16.98
CA SER A 42 -43.28 -17.32 18.35
C SER A 42 -42.55 -15.98 18.38
N GLU A 43 -43.24 -14.96 18.88
CA GLU A 43 -42.68 -13.61 19.02
C GLU A 43 -41.49 -13.57 19.97
N GLN A 44 -41.45 -14.45 20.97
CA GLN A 44 -40.34 -14.53 21.92
C GLN A 44 -39.05 -15.04 21.25
N ILE A 45 -39.17 -16.05 20.39
CA ILE A 45 -38.05 -16.59 19.60
C ILE A 45 -37.59 -15.54 18.59
N GLU A 46 -38.52 -14.87 17.92
CA GLU A 46 -38.18 -13.79 16.98
C GLU A 46 -37.43 -12.64 17.67
N SER A 47 -37.93 -12.18 18.82
CA SER A 47 -37.31 -11.10 19.61
C SER A 47 -35.90 -11.48 20.07
N TYR A 48 -35.70 -12.70 20.54
CA TYR A 48 -34.38 -13.21 20.93
C TYR A 48 -33.40 -13.28 19.75
N LEU A 49 -33.86 -13.76 18.59
CA LEU A 49 -33.03 -13.81 17.37
C LEU A 49 -32.69 -12.40 16.87
N ARG A 50 -33.63 -11.45 16.91
CA ARG A 50 -33.40 -10.04 16.56
C ARG A 50 -32.38 -9.38 17.49
N HIS A 51 -32.52 -9.58 18.80
CA HIS A 51 -31.54 -9.09 19.78
C HIS A 51 -30.15 -9.72 19.54
N THR A 52 -30.09 -11.01 19.21
CA THR A 52 -28.83 -11.69 18.91
C THR A 52 -28.16 -11.12 17.66
N LEU A 53 -28.94 -10.84 16.61
CA LEU A 53 -28.47 -10.17 15.40
C LEU A 53 -27.98 -8.74 15.71
N GLU A 54 -28.73 -7.97 16.48
CA GLU A 54 -28.36 -6.61 16.86
C GLU A 54 -27.03 -6.57 17.64
N VAL A 55 -26.83 -7.48 18.59
CA VAL A 55 -25.56 -7.59 19.34
C VAL A 55 -24.40 -7.95 18.41
N TYR A 56 -24.63 -8.86 17.45
CA TYR A 56 -23.62 -9.25 16.47
C TYR A 56 -23.24 -8.08 15.55
N GLU A 57 -24.22 -7.40 14.96
CA GLU A 57 -24.03 -6.23 14.10
C GLU A 57 -23.33 -5.10 14.86
N ASN A 58 -23.70 -4.84 16.11
CA ASN A 58 -23.02 -3.86 16.97
C ASN A 58 -21.56 -4.24 17.24
N SER A 59 -21.27 -5.52 17.44
CA SER A 59 -19.90 -5.99 17.63
C SER A 59 -19.04 -5.83 16.36
N LEU A 60 -19.61 -6.11 15.18
CA LEU A 60 -18.97 -5.89 13.89
C LEU A 60 -18.72 -4.41 13.64
N ASN A 61 -19.74 -3.57 13.86
CA ASN A 61 -19.63 -2.12 13.72
C ASN A 61 -18.55 -1.54 14.64
N ARG A 62 -18.46 -2.04 15.88
CA ARG A 62 -17.39 -1.65 16.80
C ARG A 62 -16.00 -2.06 16.30
N LYS A 63 -15.85 -3.28 15.78
CA LYS A 63 -14.58 -3.72 15.17
C LYS A 63 -14.22 -2.88 13.94
N HIS A 64 -15.17 -2.61 13.05
CA HIS A 64 -14.95 -1.75 11.90
C HIS A 64 -14.52 -0.33 12.30
N ARG A 65 -15.17 0.28 13.31
CA ARG A 65 -14.78 1.60 13.83
C ARG A 65 -13.38 1.59 14.44
N ASN A 66 -13.05 0.58 15.25
CA ASN A 66 -11.73 0.46 15.85
C ASN A 66 -10.64 0.29 14.79
N MET A 67 -10.83 -0.60 13.81
CA MET A 67 -9.86 -0.78 12.72
C MET A 67 -9.71 0.48 11.86
N ALA A 68 -10.79 1.21 11.59
CA ALA A 68 -10.73 2.48 10.89
C ALA A 68 -9.97 3.54 11.70
N GLN A 69 -10.19 3.59 13.02
CA GLN A 69 -9.48 4.49 13.92
C GLN A 69 -7.99 4.15 14.03
N GLU A 70 -7.64 2.87 14.13
CA GLU A 70 -6.24 2.42 14.17
C GLU A 70 -5.51 2.74 12.87
N LYS A 71 -6.14 2.49 11.71
CA LYS A 71 -5.59 2.86 10.40
C LYS A 71 -5.36 4.37 10.32
N THR A 72 -6.36 5.18 10.68
CA THR A 72 -6.22 6.65 10.64
C THR A 72 -5.17 7.16 11.61
N ASN A 73 -5.07 6.59 12.82
CA ASN A 73 -4.03 6.94 13.78
C ASN A 73 -2.63 6.56 13.28
N PHE A 74 -2.47 5.38 12.69
CA PHE A 74 -1.20 4.91 12.14
C PHE A 74 -0.73 5.80 10.98
N PHE A 75 -1.58 6.00 9.97
CA PHE A 75 -1.27 6.87 8.84
C PHE A 75 -1.08 8.32 9.28
N GLY A 76 -1.88 8.82 10.22
CA GLY A 76 -1.74 10.17 10.77
C GLY A 76 -0.38 10.38 11.44
N LYS A 77 0.06 9.43 12.28
CA LYS A 77 1.38 9.48 12.93
C LYS A 77 2.52 9.44 11.91
N PHE A 78 2.42 8.54 10.93
CA PHE A 78 3.41 8.42 9.86
C PHE A 78 3.53 9.73 9.05
N MET A 79 2.41 10.33 8.66
CA MET A 79 2.39 11.60 7.94
C MET A 79 2.98 12.75 8.76
N GLN A 80 2.70 12.80 10.07
CA GLN A 80 3.28 13.80 10.97
C GLN A 80 4.80 13.66 11.10
N ASP A 81 5.30 12.42 11.20
CA ASP A 81 6.74 12.15 11.30
C ASP A 81 7.47 12.59 10.01
N ILE A 82 6.89 12.29 8.85
CA ILE A 82 7.37 12.76 7.55
C ILE A 82 7.38 14.29 7.49
N GLU A 83 6.28 14.94 7.85
CA GLU A 83 6.16 16.41 7.79
C GLU A 83 7.15 17.08 8.75
N LYS A 84 7.38 16.49 9.93
CA LYS A 84 8.38 16.94 10.89
C LYS A 84 9.78 16.85 10.31
N GLU A 85 10.10 15.75 9.64
CA GLU A 85 11.41 15.57 9.00
C GLU A 85 11.63 16.55 7.84
N TYR A 86 10.63 16.76 6.98
CA TYR A 86 10.69 17.79 5.95
C TYR A 86 10.87 19.20 6.53
N ARG A 87 10.17 19.53 7.61
CA ARG A 87 10.35 20.83 8.30
C ARG A 87 11.77 21.02 8.82
N LYS A 88 12.38 19.99 9.41
CA LYS A 88 13.79 20.06 9.84
C LYS A 88 14.73 20.34 8.67
N ARG A 89 14.57 19.60 7.57
CA ARG A 89 15.40 19.79 6.35
C ARG A 89 15.25 21.19 5.77
N ILE A 90 14.02 21.73 5.73
CA ILE A 90 13.76 23.11 5.28
C ILE A 90 14.48 24.12 6.18
N ASN A 91 14.42 23.96 7.49
CA ASN A 91 15.07 24.87 8.43
C ASN A 91 16.60 24.81 8.32
N ALA A 92 17.19 23.61 8.18
CA ALA A 92 18.61 23.45 7.91
C ALA A 92 19.02 24.14 6.59
N ASN A 93 18.25 23.93 5.53
CA ASN A 93 18.48 24.59 4.23
C ASN A 93 18.38 26.12 4.32
N LYS A 94 17.47 26.66 5.14
CA LYS A 94 17.40 28.11 5.39
C LYS A 94 18.67 28.63 6.05
N LYS A 95 19.19 27.90 7.05
CA LYS A 95 20.45 28.25 7.74
C LYS A 95 21.63 28.24 6.78
N LEU A 96 21.77 27.19 5.99
CA LEU A 96 22.82 27.08 4.97
C LEU A 96 22.74 28.20 3.93
N ARG A 97 21.52 28.60 3.51
CA ARG A 97 21.36 29.75 2.60
C ARG A 97 21.86 31.06 3.20
N CYS A 98 21.65 31.29 4.50
CA CYS A 98 22.20 32.46 5.18
C CYS A 98 23.73 32.42 5.18
N GLU A 99 24.33 31.30 5.57
CA GLU A 99 25.79 31.12 5.58
C GLU A 99 26.41 31.31 4.19
N ILE A 100 25.79 30.75 3.14
CA ILE A 100 26.23 30.93 1.75
C ILE A 100 26.19 32.41 1.34
N ASN A 101 25.15 33.15 1.75
CA ASN A 101 25.05 34.57 1.43
C ASN A 101 26.11 35.41 2.17
N ASP A 102 26.39 35.08 3.43
CA ASP A 102 27.43 35.75 4.21
C ASP A 102 28.80 35.53 3.58
N LEU A 103 29.14 34.28 3.23
CA LEU A 103 30.38 33.94 2.53
C LEU A 103 30.48 34.63 1.16
N LYS A 104 29.36 34.73 0.44
CA LYS A 104 29.31 35.44 -0.85
C LYS A 104 29.60 36.94 -0.70
N THR A 105 29.09 37.58 0.35
CA THR A 105 29.40 38.99 0.64
C THR A 105 30.88 39.17 0.98
N GLN A 106 31.45 38.28 1.80
CA GLN A 106 32.89 38.31 2.13
C GLN A 106 33.76 38.16 0.88
N LEU A 107 33.43 37.21 -0.01
CA LEU A 107 34.14 37.02 -1.27
C LEU A 107 34.12 38.29 -2.12
N GLN A 108 32.97 38.95 -2.28
CA GLN A 108 32.87 40.20 -3.03
C GLN A 108 33.73 41.33 -2.45
N GLU A 109 33.87 41.40 -1.13
CA GLU A 109 34.72 42.41 -0.48
C GLU A 109 36.20 42.14 -0.74
N THR A 110 36.65 40.89 -0.56
CA THR A 110 38.03 40.49 -0.87
C THR A 110 38.38 40.67 -2.35
N GLU A 111 37.43 40.43 -3.27
CA GLU A 111 37.61 40.70 -4.70
C GLU A 111 37.83 42.19 -5.00
N LYS A 112 37.08 43.08 -4.32
CA LYS A 112 37.28 44.54 -4.43
C LYS A 112 38.64 44.97 -3.88
N GLU A 113 39.06 44.42 -2.74
CA GLU A 113 40.40 44.69 -2.20
C GLU A 113 41.49 44.22 -3.15
N LEU A 114 41.37 43.01 -3.68
CA LEU A 114 42.31 42.46 -4.66
C LEU A 114 42.35 43.31 -5.93
N ALA A 115 41.21 43.79 -6.41
CA ALA A 115 41.13 44.73 -7.54
C ALA A 115 41.86 46.05 -7.23
N SER A 116 41.66 46.60 -6.02
CA SER A 116 42.40 47.78 -5.55
C SER A 116 43.91 47.53 -5.51
N MET A 117 44.34 46.40 -4.95
CA MET A 117 45.75 46.02 -4.88
C MET A 117 46.36 45.85 -6.27
N LYS A 118 45.65 45.22 -7.21
CA LYS A 118 46.09 45.09 -8.61
C LYS A 118 46.35 46.47 -9.22
N VAL A 119 45.44 47.43 -9.07
CA VAL A 119 45.62 48.80 -9.59
C VAL A 119 46.83 49.51 -8.95
N ARG A 120 47.02 49.37 -7.62
CA ARG A 120 48.20 49.92 -6.92
C ARG A 120 49.50 49.28 -7.40
N PHE A 121 49.51 47.97 -7.62
CA PHE A 121 50.67 47.26 -8.13
C PHE A 121 51.02 47.69 -9.56
N TYR A 122 50.03 47.77 -10.46
CA TYR A 122 50.25 48.24 -11.83
C TYR A 122 50.79 49.67 -11.89
N SER A 123 50.30 50.58 -11.04
CA SER A 123 50.80 51.96 -10.97
C SER A 123 52.23 52.05 -10.42
N LEU A 124 52.57 51.28 -9.38
CA LEU A 124 53.93 51.19 -8.84
C LEU A 124 54.93 50.64 -9.87
N VAL A 125 54.59 49.53 -10.53
CA VAL A 125 55.45 48.91 -11.55
C VAL A 125 55.65 49.87 -12.73
N LYS A 126 54.58 50.51 -13.20
CA LYS A 126 54.67 51.50 -14.29
C LYS A 126 55.57 52.69 -13.92
N GLY A 127 55.45 53.21 -12.70
CA GLY A 127 56.31 54.28 -12.19
C GLY A 127 57.79 53.88 -12.08
N TYR A 128 58.08 52.67 -11.58
CA TYR A 128 59.44 52.14 -11.50
C TYR A 128 60.10 51.98 -12.87
N PHE A 129 59.36 51.45 -13.86
CA PHE A 129 59.85 51.34 -15.23
C PHE A 129 60.10 52.73 -15.86
N PHE A 130 59.22 53.70 -15.60
CA PHE A 130 59.39 55.08 -16.10
C PHE A 130 60.63 55.77 -15.49
N SER A 131 60.86 55.59 -14.18
CA SER A 131 62.03 56.11 -13.48
C SER A 131 63.33 55.48 -13.98
N LEU A 132 63.37 54.16 -14.16
CA LEU A 132 64.51 53.45 -14.72
C LEU A 132 64.83 53.91 -16.16
N TYR A 133 63.81 54.15 -16.98
CA TYR A 133 63.99 54.67 -18.34
C TYR A 133 64.57 56.09 -18.33
N PHE A 134 64.06 56.98 -17.46
CA PHE A 134 64.56 58.35 -17.34
C PHE A 134 65.98 58.45 -16.74
N CYS A 135 66.30 57.62 -15.74
CA CYS A 135 67.66 57.56 -15.18
C CYS A 135 68.69 57.07 -16.20
N LYS A 136 68.30 56.18 -17.12
CA LYS A 136 69.20 55.63 -18.15
C LYS A 136 69.46 56.61 -19.30
N VAL A 137 68.53 57.53 -19.59
CA VAL A 137 68.68 58.56 -20.63
C VAL A 137 69.49 59.77 -20.15
N ARG A 138 69.54 60.04 -18.84
CA ARG A 138 70.23 61.23 -18.28
C ARG A 138 71.70 61.02 -17.90
N PHE A 139 72.18 59.77 -17.92
CA PHE A 139 73.52 59.42 -17.41
C PHE A 139 74.22 58.46 -18.38
N TRP A 140 74.50 58.91 -19.61
CA TRP A 140 75.56 58.30 -20.40
C TRP A 140 76.36 59.33 -21.22
N PRO A 141 77.61 59.62 -20.82
CA PRO A 141 78.59 60.29 -21.67
C PRO A 141 79.07 59.34 -22.77
N ARG A 142 79.24 59.89 -23.97
CA ARG A 142 80.05 59.30 -25.05
C ARG A 142 81.47 59.07 -24.54
N SER A 143 81.84 57.83 -24.25
CA SER A 143 83.20 57.22 -24.31
C SER A 143 83.38 56.18 -23.20
N CYS A 144 83.05 54.92 -23.51
CA CYS A 144 83.64 53.72 -22.91
C CYS A 144 83.08 52.53 -23.71
N THR A 145 83.96 51.81 -24.41
CA THR A 145 83.58 50.61 -25.16
C THR A 145 83.12 49.52 -24.20
N PHE A 146 81.99 48.90 -24.52
CA PHE A 146 81.21 47.94 -23.73
C PHE A 146 81.96 46.63 -23.38
N GLU A 147 83.19 46.46 -23.85
CA GLU A 147 83.90 45.18 -23.88
C GLU A 147 84.95 45.01 -22.76
N GLU A 148 85.31 46.09 -22.04
CA GLU A 148 86.33 46.03 -20.98
C GLU A 148 85.78 45.82 -19.55
N LEU A 149 84.48 46.02 -19.32
CA LEU A 149 83.87 45.82 -17.99
C LEU A 149 83.44 44.36 -17.71
N TYR A 150 83.35 43.49 -18.72
CA TYR A 150 82.88 42.11 -18.55
C TYR A 150 83.99 41.11 -18.19
N LYS A 151 85.28 41.50 -18.29
CA LYS A 151 86.41 40.56 -18.13
C LYS A 151 87.12 40.57 -16.76
N SER A 152 86.93 41.56 -15.88
CA SER A 152 87.83 41.66 -14.70
C SER A 152 87.26 41.27 -13.34
N LYS A 153 85.94 41.15 -13.13
CA LYS A 153 85.40 40.64 -11.86
C LYS A 153 84.10 39.87 -12.08
N GLY A 154 84.18 38.54 -11.96
CA GLY A 154 83.00 37.69 -11.76
C GLY A 154 82.17 38.27 -10.61
N SER A 155 80.96 38.71 -10.92
CA SER A 155 80.12 39.51 -10.03
C SER A 155 79.69 38.70 -8.79
N PRO A 156 80.09 39.12 -7.57
CA PRO A 156 79.61 38.53 -6.30
C PRO A 156 78.09 38.72 -6.10
N ILE A 157 77.48 39.63 -6.86
CA ILE A 157 76.06 40.00 -6.78
C ILE A 157 75.15 38.88 -7.27
N LEU A 158 75.61 38.00 -8.17
CA LEU A 158 74.79 36.86 -8.63
C LEU A 158 74.67 35.77 -7.56
N PHE A 159 75.72 35.53 -6.78
CA PHE A 159 75.65 34.60 -5.64
C PHE A 159 74.80 35.17 -4.51
N TYR A 160 74.98 36.45 -4.17
CA TYR A 160 74.23 37.10 -3.08
C TYR A 160 72.72 37.20 -3.38
N ASN A 161 72.34 37.38 -4.64
CA ASN A 161 70.93 37.43 -5.04
C ASN A 161 70.32 36.05 -5.23
N HIS A 162 71.08 35.02 -5.63
CA HIS A 162 70.57 33.65 -5.73
C HIS A 162 70.28 33.05 -4.34
N GLU A 163 71.18 33.23 -3.37
CA GLU A 163 70.94 32.81 -1.98
C GLU A 163 69.78 33.55 -1.32
N LYS A 164 69.67 34.88 -1.51
CA LYS A 164 68.51 35.63 -1.00
C LYS A 164 67.20 35.23 -1.70
N ARG A 165 67.18 35.00 -3.02
CA ARG A 165 65.96 34.51 -3.72
C ARG A 165 65.51 33.14 -3.22
N MET A 166 66.47 32.23 -2.97
CA MET A 166 66.19 30.88 -2.47
C MET A 166 65.80 30.86 -0.97
N ALA A 167 66.22 31.87 -0.19
CA ALA A 167 65.83 32.02 1.21
C ALA A 167 64.43 32.62 1.39
N PHE A 168 64.01 33.55 0.51
CA PHE A 168 62.67 34.18 0.57
C PHE A 168 61.53 33.34 -0.03
N GLN A 169 61.84 32.27 -0.77
CA GLN A 169 60.83 31.35 -1.33
C GLN A 169 60.55 30.12 -0.47
N ARG A 170 61.21 29.95 0.69
CA ARG A 170 60.96 28.81 1.58
C ARG A 170 59.91 29.21 2.63
N PRO A 171 58.71 28.60 2.63
CA PRO A 171 57.74 28.79 3.70
C PRO A 171 58.40 28.48 5.05
N HIS A 172 58.10 29.30 6.06
CA HIS A 172 58.69 29.15 7.39
C HIS A 172 58.47 27.70 7.89
N PRO A 173 59.46 27.02 8.51
CA PRO A 173 59.32 25.61 8.89
C PRO A 173 58.14 25.25 9.80
N ARG A 174 57.52 26.24 10.46
CA ARG A 174 56.27 26.07 11.21
C ARG A 174 55.03 26.08 10.30
N GLN A 175 54.97 27.00 9.33
CA GLN A 175 53.88 27.05 8.35
C GLN A 175 53.87 25.79 7.47
N ARG A 176 55.06 25.29 7.11
CA ARG A 176 55.16 24.05 6.33
C ARG A 176 54.59 22.84 7.10
N ARG A 177 54.92 22.70 8.39
CA ARG A 177 54.36 21.66 9.27
C ARG A 177 52.85 21.77 9.40
N ILE A 178 52.34 22.97 9.65
CA ILE A 178 50.89 23.21 9.75
C ILE A 178 50.18 22.84 8.43
N CYS A 179 50.73 23.21 7.27
CA CYS A 179 50.16 22.82 5.98
C CYS A 179 50.28 21.32 5.69
N GLU A 180 51.35 20.66 6.13
CA GLU A 180 51.53 19.21 6.02
C GLU A 180 50.56 18.45 6.93
N GLU A 181 50.32 18.94 8.15
CA GLU A 181 49.33 18.43 9.10
C GLU A 181 47.91 18.55 8.54
N TYR A 182 47.49 19.75 8.10
CA TYR A 182 46.18 19.92 7.46
C TYR A 182 46.00 19.08 6.20
N LYS A 183 47.08 18.87 5.42
CA LYS A 183 47.03 17.99 4.26
C LYS A 183 46.81 16.53 4.68
N ALA A 184 47.47 16.07 5.73
CA ALA A 184 47.29 14.72 6.26
C ALA A 184 45.88 14.51 6.83
N GLU A 185 45.35 15.48 7.56
CA GLU A 185 43.96 15.47 8.07
C GLU A 185 42.94 15.36 6.92
N LEU A 186 43.11 16.15 5.86
CA LEU A 186 42.26 16.07 4.67
C LEU A 186 42.40 14.73 3.94
N GLU A 187 43.58 14.12 3.92
CA GLU A 187 43.79 12.80 3.33
C GLU A 187 43.10 11.69 4.13
N GLU A 188 43.14 11.78 5.47
CA GLU A 188 42.44 10.87 6.38
C GLU A 188 40.91 11.01 6.26
N GLU A 189 40.38 12.22 6.25
CA GLU A 189 38.95 12.48 6.00
C GLU A 189 38.50 11.94 4.64
N ASN A 190 39.30 12.16 3.59
CA ASN A 190 39.02 11.61 2.26
C ASN A 190 39.03 10.08 2.25
N TYR A 191 39.90 9.44 3.04
CA TYR A 191 39.91 7.99 3.20
C TYR A 191 38.62 7.50 3.89
N HIS A 192 38.20 8.15 4.98
CA HIS A 192 36.96 7.82 5.67
C HIS A 192 35.73 7.99 4.79
N LEU A 193 35.60 9.11 4.08
CA LEU A 193 34.49 9.36 3.16
C LEU A 193 34.43 8.32 2.03
N ARG A 194 35.57 7.87 1.52
CA ARG A 194 35.62 6.78 0.52
C ARG A 194 35.15 5.46 1.10
N SER A 195 35.53 5.15 2.34
CA SER A 195 35.09 3.94 3.04
C SER A 195 33.58 3.97 3.28
N GLU A 196 33.05 5.08 3.78
CA GLU A 196 31.60 5.25 4.00
C GLU A 196 30.83 5.14 2.68
N LEU A 197 31.30 5.82 1.62
CA LEU A 197 30.71 5.73 0.30
C LEU A 197 30.68 4.28 -0.22
N GLN A 198 31.76 3.53 -0.01
CA GLN A 198 31.81 2.12 -0.42
C GLN A 198 30.77 1.28 0.32
N THR A 199 30.63 1.45 1.64
CA THR A 199 29.62 0.71 2.41
C THR A 199 28.19 1.05 1.98
N GLU A 200 27.93 2.29 1.61
CA GLU A 200 26.62 2.73 1.11
C GLU A 200 26.33 2.14 -0.28
N VAL A 201 27.34 2.08 -1.15
CA VAL A 201 27.25 1.43 -2.47
C VAL A 201 26.97 -0.06 -2.32
N ASP A 202 27.67 -0.75 -1.44
CA ASP A 202 27.47 -2.19 -1.20
C ASP A 202 26.06 -2.47 -0.68
N THR A 203 25.56 -1.62 0.23
CA THR A 203 24.19 -1.68 0.75
C THR A 203 23.16 -1.44 -0.35
N ASN A 204 23.38 -0.45 -1.21
CA ASN A 204 22.50 -0.18 -2.34
C ASN A 204 22.46 -1.34 -3.34
N HIS A 205 23.61 -1.96 -3.62
CA HIS A 205 23.64 -3.13 -4.49
C HIS A 205 22.93 -4.35 -3.88
N GLN A 206 22.94 -4.50 -2.55
CA GLN A 206 22.11 -5.49 -1.86
C GLN A 206 20.61 -5.16 -1.98
N ASN A 207 20.24 -3.89 -1.81
CA ASN A 207 18.85 -3.45 -1.95
C ASN A 207 18.32 -3.66 -3.37
N GLU A 208 19.12 -3.36 -4.39
CA GLU A 208 18.80 -3.61 -5.79
C GLU A 208 18.51 -5.10 -6.04
N ARG A 209 19.36 -6.00 -5.52
CA ARG A 209 19.10 -7.45 -5.60
C ARG A 209 17.80 -7.87 -4.90
N ARG A 210 17.49 -7.29 -3.74
CA ARG A 210 16.24 -7.55 -3.03
C ARG A 210 15.02 -7.05 -3.79
N ILE A 211 15.13 -5.88 -4.41
CA ILE A 211 14.06 -5.31 -5.25
C ILE A 211 13.80 -6.22 -6.45
N ASN A 212 14.85 -6.62 -7.18
CA ASN A 212 14.71 -7.50 -8.33
C ASN A 212 14.09 -8.86 -7.96
N GLN A 213 14.45 -9.42 -6.80
CA GLN A 213 13.82 -10.64 -6.30
C GLN A 213 12.33 -10.44 -6.02
N LEU A 214 11.99 -9.35 -5.34
CA LEU A 214 10.59 -9.03 -5.04
C LEU A 214 9.76 -8.79 -6.30
N GLU A 215 10.34 -8.17 -7.33
CA GLU A 215 9.70 -7.99 -8.64
C GLU A 215 9.43 -9.33 -9.33
N GLN A 216 10.36 -10.28 -9.23
CA GLN A 216 10.18 -11.63 -9.75
C GLN A 216 9.08 -12.37 -9.01
N ASP A 217 9.08 -12.33 -7.67
CA ASP A 217 8.08 -12.98 -6.83
C ASP A 217 6.68 -12.37 -7.07
N TYR A 218 6.61 -11.04 -7.25
CA TYR A 218 5.37 -10.33 -7.61
C TYR A 218 4.82 -10.81 -8.95
N SER A 219 5.69 -10.93 -9.96
CA SER A 219 5.32 -11.39 -11.29
C SER A 219 4.80 -12.84 -11.28
N GLN A 220 5.37 -13.70 -10.42
CA GLN A 220 4.88 -15.07 -10.23
C GLN A 220 3.49 -15.09 -9.58
N CYS A 221 3.30 -14.31 -8.52
CA CYS A 221 2.02 -14.18 -7.84
C CYS A 221 0.92 -13.66 -8.79
N GLU A 222 1.25 -12.68 -9.63
CA GLU A 222 0.31 -12.16 -10.63
C GLU A 222 -0.13 -13.25 -11.62
N GLN A 223 0.79 -14.09 -12.08
CA GLN A 223 0.46 -15.23 -12.96
C GLN A 223 -0.42 -16.27 -12.25
N GLU A 224 -0.13 -16.58 -10.98
CA GLU A 224 -0.93 -17.51 -10.18
C GLU A 224 -2.37 -17.01 -10.00
N ILE A 225 -2.54 -15.71 -9.68
CA ILE A 225 -3.85 -15.07 -9.59
C ILE A 225 -4.60 -15.17 -10.93
N GLN A 226 -3.92 -14.96 -12.06
CA GLN A 226 -4.55 -15.10 -13.38
C GLN A 226 -5.03 -16.52 -13.66
N VAL A 227 -4.25 -17.54 -13.27
CA VAL A 227 -4.65 -18.94 -13.42
C VAL A 227 -5.86 -19.26 -12.55
N LEU A 228 -5.82 -18.87 -11.27
CA LEU A 228 -6.94 -19.10 -10.34
C LEU A 228 -8.23 -18.38 -10.80
N ASN A 229 -8.12 -17.16 -11.31
CA ASN A 229 -9.28 -16.43 -11.83
C ASN A 229 -9.94 -17.15 -13.01
N ARG A 230 -9.14 -17.74 -13.93
CA ARG A 230 -9.68 -18.54 -15.04
C ARG A 230 -10.37 -19.80 -14.53
N GLU A 231 -9.80 -20.45 -13.51
CA GLU A 231 -10.40 -21.65 -12.91
C GLU A 231 -11.75 -21.33 -12.24
N ILE A 232 -11.83 -20.21 -11.52
CA ILE A 232 -13.09 -19.72 -10.94
C ILE A 232 -14.12 -19.48 -12.05
N GLU A 233 -13.75 -18.78 -13.13
CA GLU A 233 -14.64 -18.51 -14.26
C GLU A 233 -15.15 -19.82 -14.91
N HIS A 234 -14.28 -20.83 -15.07
CA HIS A 234 -14.69 -22.14 -15.58
C HIS A 234 -15.68 -22.86 -14.65
N LEU A 235 -15.45 -22.84 -13.34
CA LEU A 235 -16.34 -23.46 -12.36
C LEU A 235 -17.70 -22.73 -12.27
N GLU A 236 -17.70 -21.40 -12.34
CA GLU A 236 -18.91 -20.60 -12.36
C GLU A 236 -19.78 -20.97 -13.57
N ASN A 237 -19.21 -20.96 -14.77
CA ASN A 237 -19.92 -21.34 -16.00
C ASN A 237 -20.48 -22.77 -15.94
N ALA A 238 -19.68 -23.73 -15.47
CA ALA A 238 -20.14 -25.12 -15.31
C ALA A 238 -21.34 -25.22 -14.35
N SER A 239 -21.30 -24.51 -13.22
CA SER A 239 -22.40 -24.50 -12.26
C SER A 239 -23.66 -23.80 -12.81
N GLU A 240 -23.50 -22.75 -13.61
CA GLU A 240 -24.62 -22.08 -14.28
C GLU A 240 -25.29 -23.02 -15.28
N GLU A 241 -24.51 -23.74 -16.08
CA GLU A 241 -25.00 -24.75 -17.02
C GLU A 241 -25.82 -25.84 -16.28
N GLU A 242 -25.28 -26.43 -15.21
CA GLU A 242 -25.99 -27.43 -14.39
C GLU A 242 -27.31 -26.88 -13.82
N ILE A 243 -27.31 -25.65 -13.32
CA ILE A 243 -28.53 -25.00 -12.81
C ILE A 243 -29.57 -24.83 -13.92
N THR A 244 -29.16 -24.48 -15.14
CA THR A 244 -30.10 -24.33 -16.27
C THR A 244 -30.70 -25.67 -16.69
N GLU A 245 -29.90 -26.75 -16.71
CA GLU A 245 -30.36 -28.09 -17.01
C GLU A 245 -31.38 -28.57 -15.97
N LEU A 246 -31.05 -28.47 -14.68
CA LEU A 246 -31.95 -28.83 -13.58
C LEU A 246 -33.25 -28.02 -13.60
N LYS A 247 -33.19 -26.72 -13.91
CA LYS A 247 -34.40 -25.89 -14.08
C LYS A 247 -35.30 -26.41 -15.20
N SER A 248 -34.71 -26.83 -16.32
CA SER A 248 -35.46 -27.41 -17.44
C SER A 248 -36.12 -28.74 -17.05
N GLU A 249 -35.42 -29.58 -16.29
CA GLU A 249 -35.93 -30.86 -15.80
C GLU A 249 -37.09 -30.65 -14.81
N ILE A 250 -36.94 -29.74 -13.85
CA ILE A 250 -38.01 -29.36 -12.92
C ILE A 250 -39.25 -28.87 -13.68
N SER A 251 -39.07 -28.06 -14.73
CA SER A 251 -40.18 -27.59 -15.58
C SER A 251 -40.90 -28.75 -16.26
N SER A 252 -40.16 -29.70 -16.82
CA SER A 252 -40.69 -30.92 -17.45
C SER A 252 -41.47 -31.78 -16.45
N LEU A 253 -40.90 -32.04 -15.26
CA LEU A 253 -41.54 -32.81 -14.20
C LEU A 253 -42.79 -32.11 -13.66
N LYS A 254 -42.76 -30.78 -13.50
CA LYS A 254 -43.92 -29.97 -13.09
C LYS A 254 -45.07 -30.09 -14.07
N ASN A 255 -44.80 -30.08 -15.38
CA ASN A 255 -45.82 -30.27 -16.41
C ASN A 255 -46.43 -31.67 -16.34
N LYS A 256 -45.61 -32.71 -16.20
CA LYS A 256 -46.08 -34.10 -16.01
C LYS A 256 -46.97 -34.23 -14.77
N LEU A 257 -46.58 -33.62 -13.65
CA LEU A 257 -47.35 -33.64 -12.40
C LEU A 257 -48.71 -32.93 -12.55
N CYS A 258 -48.74 -31.75 -13.20
CA CYS A 258 -49.99 -31.04 -13.49
C CYS A 258 -50.95 -31.89 -14.33
N GLN A 259 -50.44 -32.59 -15.34
CA GLN A 259 -51.24 -33.48 -16.17
C GLN A 259 -51.79 -34.66 -15.36
N ALA A 260 -50.95 -35.32 -14.55
CA ALA A 260 -51.37 -36.41 -13.68
C ALA A 260 -52.44 -35.97 -12.68
N LYS A 261 -52.29 -34.78 -12.08
CA LYS A 261 -53.28 -34.19 -11.17
C LYS A 261 -54.62 -33.92 -11.85
N LYS A 262 -54.63 -33.48 -13.11
CA LYS A 262 -55.85 -33.32 -13.89
C LYS A 262 -56.55 -34.67 -14.10
N ASN A 263 -55.79 -35.68 -14.53
CA ASN A 263 -56.31 -37.03 -14.75
C ASN A 263 -56.92 -37.64 -13.48
N VAL A 264 -56.30 -37.43 -12.30
CA VAL A 264 -56.84 -37.89 -11.01
C VAL A 264 -58.19 -37.23 -10.72
N ARG A 265 -58.30 -35.90 -10.85
CA ARG A 265 -59.58 -35.19 -10.65
C ARG A 265 -60.68 -35.65 -11.59
N ASP A 266 -60.35 -35.92 -12.85
CA ASP A 266 -61.33 -36.41 -13.81
C ASP A 266 -61.80 -37.82 -13.44
N LYS A 267 -60.90 -38.69 -12.94
CA LYS A 267 -61.27 -40.01 -12.41
C LYS A 267 -62.10 -39.93 -11.12
N GLU A 268 -61.79 -39.01 -10.22
CA GLU A 268 -62.58 -38.77 -8.99
C GLU A 268 -64.03 -38.42 -9.32
N LYS A 269 -64.26 -37.56 -10.33
CA LYS A 269 -65.62 -37.25 -10.81
C LYS A 269 -66.34 -38.47 -11.38
N ASN A 270 -65.62 -39.34 -12.09
CA ASN A 270 -66.21 -40.57 -12.63
C ASN A 270 -66.56 -41.55 -11.49
N ILE A 271 -65.72 -41.66 -10.46
CA ILE A 271 -65.99 -42.49 -9.29
C ILE A 271 -67.23 -41.98 -8.56
N SER A 272 -67.35 -40.67 -8.30
CA SER A 272 -68.52 -40.13 -7.62
C SER A 272 -69.81 -40.32 -8.44
N ALA A 273 -69.73 -40.28 -9.77
CA ALA A 273 -70.87 -40.61 -10.63
C ALA A 273 -71.28 -42.09 -10.51
N LEU A 274 -70.32 -43.02 -10.48
CA LEU A 274 -70.58 -44.44 -10.31
C LEU A 274 -71.11 -44.77 -8.90
N GLU A 275 -70.60 -44.12 -7.86
CA GLU A 275 -71.09 -44.26 -6.49
C GLU A 275 -72.57 -43.87 -6.39
N ASN A 276 -72.96 -42.73 -6.99
CA ASN A 276 -74.36 -42.30 -7.03
C ASN A 276 -75.26 -43.33 -7.74
N GLN A 277 -74.81 -43.90 -8.87
CA GLN A 277 -75.55 -44.96 -9.57
C GLN A 277 -75.69 -46.23 -8.72
N LEU A 278 -74.64 -46.59 -7.99
CA LEU A 278 -74.66 -47.74 -7.07
C LEU A 278 -75.71 -47.57 -5.97
N VAL A 279 -75.76 -46.39 -5.35
CA VAL A 279 -76.78 -46.06 -4.34
C VAL A 279 -78.19 -46.17 -4.92
N GLU A 280 -78.41 -45.67 -6.13
CA GLU A 280 -79.71 -45.77 -6.79
C GLU A 280 -80.11 -47.24 -7.06
N PHE A 281 -79.18 -48.08 -7.50
CA PHE A 281 -79.44 -49.51 -7.67
C PHE A 281 -79.68 -50.23 -6.33
N GLU A 282 -78.97 -49.87 -5.26
CA GLU A 282 -79.20 -50.41 -3.92
C GLU A 282 -80.61 -50.10 -3.43
N GLU A 283 -81.09 -48.86 -3.61
CA GLU A 283 -82.48 -48.48 -3.29
C GLU A 283 -83.49 -49.29 -4.10
N GLN A 284 -83.24 -49.52 -5.39
CA GLN A 284 -84.10 -50.35 -6.24
C GLN A 284 -84.15 -51.80 -5.75
N VAL A 285 -83.00 -52.38 -5.39
CA VAL A 285 -82.92 -53.74 -4.83
C VAL A 285 -83.70 -53.83 -3.52
N GLU A 286 -83.60 -52.84 -2.65
CA GLU A 286 -84.33 -52.84 -1.38
C GLU A 286 -85.85 -52.74 -1.61
N LYS A 287 -86.30 -51.90 -2.55
CA LYS A 287 -87.71 -51.85 -2.97
C LYS A 287 -88.20 -53.21 -3.47
N LEU A 288 -87.44 -53.88 -4.33
CA LEU A 288 -87.77 -55.21 -4.85
C LEU A 288 -87.80 -56.26 -3.71
N ARG A 289 -86.87 -56.19 -2.76
CA ARG A 289 -86.88 -57.06 -1.57
C ARG A 289 -88.14 -56.88 -0.75
N CYS A 290 -88.59 -55.65 -0.51
CA CYS A 290 -89.86 -55.39 0.17
C CYS A 290 -91.04 -56.01 -0.57
N GLN A 291 -91.10 -55.87 -1.91
CA GLN A 291 -92.15 -56.48 -2.72
C GLN A 291 -92.16 -58.01 -2.62
N ILE A 292 -91.00 -58.66 -2.72
CA ILE A 292 -90.87 -60.11 -2.54
C ILE A 292 -91.42 -60.53 -1.18
N LYS A 293 -91.06 -59.81 -0.11
CA LYS A 293 -91.51 -60.11 1.26
C LYS A 293 -93.04 -60.06 1.40
N ILE A 294 -93.70 -59.12 0.73
CA ILE A 294 -95.17 -58.99 0.67
C ILE A 294 -95.78 -60.18 -0.10
N ILE A 295 -95.24 -60.51 -1.27
CA ILE A 295 -95.76 -61.63 -2.10
C ILE A 295 -95.59 -62.96 -1.36
N SER A 296 -94.46 -63.19 -0.69
CA SER A 296 -94.20 -64.40 0.09
C SER A 296 -95.14 -64.56 1.29
N SER A 297 -95.61 -63.46 1.88
CA SER A 297 -96.55 -63.50 3.00
C SER A 297 -98.01 -63.71 2.56
N GLN A 298 -98.36 -63.46 1.30
CA GLN A 298 -99.69 -63.74 0.73
C GLN A 298 -99.86 -65.18 0.22
N LYS A 299 -98.79 -65.98 0.18
CA LYS A 299 -98.77 -67.33 -0.41
C LYS A 299 -98.82 -68.47 0.62
N ASN A 300 -98.83 -68.15 1.91
CA ASN A 300 -99.11 -69.04 3.05
C ASN A 300 -100.52 -68.76 3.57
#